data_AF-A0A8S4G3Y8-F1
#
_entry.id   AF-A0A8S4G3Y8-F1
#
_cell.length_a   1.000
_cell.length_b   1.000
_cell.length_c   1.000
_cell.angle_alpha   90.00
_cell.angle_beta   90.00
_cell.angle_gamma   90.00
#
_symmetry.space_group_name_H-M   'P 1'
#
loop_
_entity.id
_entity.type
_entity.pdbx_description
1 polymer ?
#
loop_
_entity_poly.entity_id
_entity_poly.type
_entity_poly.pdbx_seq_one_letter_code
_entity_poly.pdbx_strand_id
1 'polypeptide(L)'
;MDISEGTATEDLWTPYKELVAVVEGYLTREGNGPPYAVHTFEAVLRRHKQTFLSLLKNPPKNPTSRDEIRRGISEGVNLPSIGRTLLSKELVEEAIILSDMYSVNEYLSLELVHTAQRQAPRHPGLPRGLVAVVLYYDGKRSLAQALKEIVMAQDGVSWSINARDEIIKYVTRYVEQLVSGGLLGACLDALQTFSLGAELELLQANRALPPRSHYAPLVDTIETTRKLLAGVVFAASAQRGLSRDILLRLLVEQTNAAGQREFDEISLSLHMALLYALDLSVLHRREDGEELAKKLPLIQDPELISALLDELAPPTNPNQSAADAGEKTSSGIRALCQLSLGLALAALNRAPQQACVTPRMGGAGASLAPAPSRGRI
;
A
#
# COMPACT_ATOMS: atom_id res chain seq x y z
N MET A 1 10.78 15.45 -23.90
CA MET A 1 10.17 14.18 -24.32
C MET A 1 8.70 14.46 -24.41
N ASP A 2 8.24 14.72 -25.62
CA ASP A 2 6.82 14.85 -25.89
C ASP A 2 6.17 13.52 -25.53
N ILE A 3 5.31 13.52 -24.50
CA ILE A 3 4.43 12.39 -24.22
C ILE A 3 3.37 12.44 -25.31
N SER A 4 3.71 11.87 -26.46
CA SER A 4 2.80 11.73 -27.59
C SER A 4 1.56 10.98 -27.13
N GLU A 5 0.40 11.57 -27.38
CA GLU A 5 -0.94 11.00 -27.26
C GLU A 5 -1.16 9.90 -28.32
N GLY A 6 -0.22 8.95 -28.41
CA GLY A 6 -0.13 7.90 -29.40
C GLY A 6 -0.15 6.54 -28.74
N THR A 7 -1.26 5.81 -28.89
CA THR A 7 -1.41 4.37 -28.66
C THR A 7 -0.66 3.86 -27.41
N ALA A 8 -1.20 4.14 -26.22
CA ALA A 8 -0.67 3.57 -24.99
C ALA A 8 -0.58 2.05 -25.14
N THR A 9 0.63 1.50 -25.13
CA THR A 9 0.85 0.06 -25.14
C THR A 9 0.25 -0.51 -23.86
N GLU A 10 -0.88 -1.20 -23.99
CA GLU A 10 -1.56 -1.82 -22.85
C GLU A 10 -0.87 -3.15 -22.51
N ASP A 11 0.22 -3.07 -21.75
CA ASP A 11 0.91 -4.22 -21.18
C ASP A 11 1.01 -4.11 -19.64
N LEU A 12 1.64 -5.11 -19.00
CA LEU A 12 1.78 -5.20 -17.55
C LEU A 12 2.99 -4.44 -16.98
N TRP A 13 3.71 -3.65 -17.79
CA TRP A 13 4.95 -3.00 -17.40
C TRP A 13 5.02 -1.53 -17.80
N THR A 14 4.91 -1.23 -19.09
CA THR A 14 5.03 0.12 -19.67
C THR A 14 4.12 1.13 -18.99
N PRO A 15 2.79 0.89 -18.83
CA PRO A 15 1.91 1.84 -18.15
C PRO A 15 2.33 2.16 -16.72
N TYR A 16 2.92 1.18 -16.00
CA TYR A 16 3.34 1.37 -14.61
C TYR A 16 4.68 2.11 -14.52
N LYS A 17 5.59 1.93 -15.49
CA LYS A 17 6.82 2.73 -15.59
C LYS A 17 6.52 4.18 -15.90
N GLU A 18 5.62 4.42 -16.84
CA GLU A 18 5.16 5.76 -17.19
C GLU A 18 4.48 6.43 -16.00
N LEU A 19 3.62 5.71 -15.28
CA LEU A 19 2.96 6.21 -14.08
C LEU A 19 3.96 6.67 -13.01
N VAL A 20 4.95 5.84 -12.65
CA VAL A 20 5.99 6.25 -11.69
C VAL A 20 6.75 7.47 -12.16
N ALA A 21 7.19 7.49 -13.43
CA ALA A 21 7.93 8.63 -13.97
C ALA A 21 7.12 9.93 -13.95
N VAL A 22 5.81 9.85 -14.21
CA VAL A 22 4.89 10.99 -14.09
C VAL A 22 4.75 11.43 -12.63
N VAL A 23 4.53 10.49 -11.70
CA VAL A 23 4.39 10.79 -10.27
C VAL A 23 5.65 11.44 -9.72
N GLU A 24 6.82 10.83 -9.93
CA GLU A 24 8.12 11.40 -9.54
C GLU A 24 8.31 12.78 -10.18
N GLY A 25 8.03 12.92 -11.48
CA GLY A 25 8.22 14.16 -12.23
C GLY A 25 7.39 15.34 -11.72
N TYR A 26 6.17 15.09 -11.22
CA TYR A 26 5.29 16.14 -10.69
C TYR A 26 5.47 16.39 -9.19
N LEU A 27 5.92 15.39 -8.42
CA LEU A 27 6.07 15.52 -6.97
C LEU A 27 7.49 15.95 -6.53
N THR A 28 8.53 15.68 -7.33
CA THR A 28 9.93 15.97 -6.96
C THR A 28 10.51 17.21 -7.63
N ARG A 29 9.93 17.66 -8.77
CA ARG A 29 10.43 18.84 -9.47
C ARG A 29 9.89 20.11 -8.84
N GLU A 30 10.78 20.86 -8.20
CA GLU A 30 10.58 22.26 -7.86
C GLU A 30 10.03 23.01 -9.08
N GLY A 31 9.08 23.93 -8.84
CA GLY A 31 8.11 24.49 -9.80
C GLY A 31 8.61 25.18 -11.09
N ASN A 32 9.82 24.91 -11.56
CA ASN A 32 10.47 25.52 -12.72
C ASN A 32 10.39 24.70 -14.03
N GLY A 33 9.76 23.52 -14.02
CA GLY A 33 9.46 22.80 -15.26
C GLY A 33 8.33 23.48 -16.05
N PRO A 34 8.27 23.35 -17.39
CA PRO A 34 7.11 23.81 -18.15
C PRO A 34 5.83 23.25 -17.51
N PRO A 35 4.71 23.97 -17.55
CA PRO A 35 3.46 23.52 -16.99
C PRO A 35 2.99 22.31 -17.79
N TYR A 36 3.48 21.12 -17.47
CA TYR A 36 2.71 19.92 -17.78
C TYR A 36 1.35 20.18 -17.15
N ALA A 37 0.32 20.21 -18.00
CA ALA A 37 -1.01 20.62 -17.57
C ALA A 37 -1.38 19.77 -16.36
N VAL A 38 -1.82 20.40 -15.27
CA VAL A 38 -2.30 19.68 -14.08
C VAL A 38 -3.35 18.64 -14.51
N HIS A 39 -4.16 18.98 -15.51
CA HIS A 39 -5.08 18.09 -16.19
C HIS A 39 -4.46 16.79 -16.72
N THR A 40 -3.23 16.81 -17.26
CA THR A 40 -2.53 15.60 -17.73
C THR A 40 -2.20 14.67 -16.56
N PHE A 41 -1.71 15.22 -15.44
CA PHE A 41 -1.46 14.45 -14.22
C PHE A 41 -2.75 13.83 -13.68
N GLU A 42 -3.82 14.62 -13.61
CA GLU A 42 -5.12 14.13 -13.16
C GLU A 42 -5.66 13.01 -14.05
N ALA A 43 -5.56 13.16 -15.37
CA ALA A 43 -6.01 12.16 -16.33
C ALA A 43 -5.25 10.84 -16.18
N VAL A 44 -3.92 10.89 -16.01
CA VAL A 44 -3.08 9.70 -15.79
C VAL A 44 -3.49 9.00 -14.49
N LEU A 45 -3.59 9.73 -13.37
CA LEU A 45 -4.01 9.12 -12.10
C LEU A 45 -5.41 8.52 -12.18
N ARG A 46 -6.35 9.22 -12.83
CA ARG A 46 -7.72 8.74 -13.00
C ARG A 46 -7.78 7.41 -13.76
N ARG A 47 -6.94 7.24 -14.79
CA ARG A 47 -6.84 5.97 -15.54
C ARG A 47 -6.40 4.80 -14.67
N HIS A 48 -5.49 5.04 -13.72
CA HIS A 48 -4.93 4.00 -12.85
C HIS A 48 -5.69 3.79 -11.53
N LYS A 49 -6.80 4.50 -11.30
CA LYS A 49 -7.58 4.38 -10.06
C LYS A 49 -8.03 2.94 -9.76
N GLN A 50 -8.62 2.26 -10.76
CA GLN A 50 -9.07 0.89 -10.57
C GLN A 50 -7.89 -0.07 -10.36
N THR A 51 -6.76 0.16 -11.04
CA THR A 51 -5.53 -0.62 -10.85
C THR A 51 -5.04 -0.58 -9.41
N PHE A 52 -5.10 0.58 -8.74
CA PHE A 52 -4.72 0.69 -7.33
C PHE A 52 -5.72 0.00 -6.39
N LEU A 53 -7.02 0.01 -6.71
CA LEU A 53 -8.03 -0.70 -5.92
C LEU A 53 -7.94 -2.22 -6.08
N SER A 54 -7.58 -2.71 -7.28
CA SER A 54 -7.31 -4.11 -7.57
C SER A 54 -5.81 -4.44 -7.46
N LEU A 55 -5.16 -3.98 -6.37
CA LEU A 55 -3.71 -4.01 -6.23
C LEU A 55 -3.11 -5.40 -6.46
N LEU A 56 -2.11 -5.47 -7.35
CA LEU A 56 -1.41 -6.70 -7.77
C LEU A 56 -2.28 -7.82 -8.37
N LYS A 57 -3.60 -7.59 -8.57
CA LYS A 57 -4.49 -8.56 -9.21
C LYS A 57 -4.36 -8.48 -10.72
N ASN A 58 -4.20 -9.64 -11.35
CA ASN A 58 -4.12 -9.74 -12.80
C ASN A 58 -5.52 -9.74 -13.43
N PRO A 59 -5.70 -9.09 -14.60
CA PRO A 59 -6.89 -9.30 -15.42
C PRO A 59 -7.00 -10.79 -15.80
N PRO A 60 -8.18 -11.42 -15.63
CA PRO A 60 -8.31 -12.87 -15.75
C PRO A 60 -8.12 -13.37 -17.19
N LYS A 61 -7.80 -14.66 -17.31
CA LYS A 61 -7.73 -15.37 -18.59
C LYS A 61 -9.07 -15.29 -19.34
N ASN A 62 -9.02 -15.32 -20.67
CA ASN A 62 -10.21 -15.42 -21.49
C ASN A 62 -10.00 -16.48 -22.60
N PRO A 63 -10.83 -17.55 -22.64
CA PRO A 63 -10.67 -18.62 -23.63
C PRO A 63 -10.81 -18.10 -25.07
N THR A 64 -11.62 -17.08 -25.30
CA THR A 64 -11.76 -16.45 -26.62
C THR A 64 -10.46 -15.78 -27.07
N SER A 65 -9.80 -15.03 -26.18
CA SER A 65 -8.50 -14.42 -26.49
C SER A 65 -7.42 -15.48 -26.75
N ARG A 66 -7.48 -16.60 -26.02
CA ARG A 66 -6.56 -17.72 -26.22
C ARG A 66 -6.68 -18.34 -27.60
N ASP A 67 -7.91 -18.55 -28.08
CA ASP A 67 -8.16 -19.13 -29.40
C ASP A 67 -7.83 -18.15 -30.54
N GLU A 68 -8.05 -16.85 -30.33
CA GLU A 68 -7.63 -15.80 -31.27
C GLU A 68 -6.10 -15.71 -31.40
N ILE A 69 -5.37 -15.76 -30.29
CA ILE A 69 -3.90 -15.73 -30.31
C ILE A 69 -3.32 -16.98 -30.97
N ARG A 70 -3.94 -18.16 -30.76
CA ARG A 70 -3.55 -19.40 -31.46
C ARG A 70 -3.79 -19.32 -32.98
N ARG A 71 -4.93 -18.77 -33.40
CA ARG A 71 -5.22 -18.50 -34.82
C ARG A 71 -4.31 -17.43 -35.41
N GLY A 72 -3.71 -16.60 -34.55
CA GLY A 72 -2.71 -15.60 -34.91
C GLY A 72 -1.50 -16.12 -35.68
N ILE A 73 -1.19 -17.42 -35.58
CA ILE A 73 -0.10 -18.05 -36.33
C ILE A 73 -0.43 -18.14 -37.83
N SER A 74 -1.71 -18.36 -38.18
CA SER A 74 -2.16 -18.57 -39.57
C SER A 74 -2.94 -17.40 -40.15
N GLU A 75 -3.80 -16.76 -39.35
CA GLU A 75 -4.73 -15.71 -39.80
C GLU A 75 -4.24 -14.30 -39.44
N GLY A 76 -3.29 -14.19 -38.51
CA GLY A 76 -2.83 -12.94 -37.92
C GLY A 76 -3.83 -12.37 -36.89
N VAL A 77 -3.31 -11.61 -35.93
CA VAL A 77 -4.09 -10.99 -34.84
C VAL A 77 -4.07 -9.48 -34.99
N ASN A 78 -5.19 -8.82 -34.71
CA ASN A 78 -5.22 -7.36 -34.61
C ASN A 78 -4.75 -6.95 -33.21
N LEU A 79 -3.50 -6.49 -33.10
CA LEU A 79 -2.99 -5.91 -31.87
C LEU A 79 -3.30 -4.41 -31.83
N PRO A 80 -3.72 -3.85 -30.67
CA PRO A 80 -4.00 -2.42 -30.53
C PRO A 80 -2.80 -1.52 -30.87
N SER A 81 -1.59 -2.04 -30.64
CA SER A 81 -0.32 -1.32 -30.73
C SER A 81 0.31 -1.35 -32.14
N ILE A 82 0.02 -2.38 -32.94
CA ILE A 82 0.75 -2.66 -34.20
C ILE A 82 -0.21 -2.91 -35.39
N GLY A 83 -1.51 -3.15 -35.15
CA GLY A 83 -2.47 -3.55 -36.18
C GLY A 83 -2.43 -5.06 -36.46
N ARG A 84 -2.86 -5.49 -37.65
CA ARG A 84 -2.90 -6.93 -38.00
C ARG A 84 -1.48 -7.48 -38.21
N THR A 85 -1.06 -8.40 -37.35
CA THR A 85 0.27 -9.04 -37.42
C THR A 85 0.18 -10.55 -37.38
N LEU A 86 1.00 -11.22 -38.20
CA LEU A 86 1.22 -12.65 -38.10
C LEU A 86 2.16 -12.93 -36.92
N LEU A 87 1.76 -13.83 -36.04
CA LEU A 87 2.54 -14.18 -34.85
C LEU A 87 3.41 -15.41 -35.14
N SER A 88 4.64 -15.41 -34.63
CA SER A 88 5.47 -16.61 -34.66
C SER A 88 4.95 -17.63 -33.66
N LYS A 89 5.16 -18.93 -33.96
CA LYS A 89 4.77 -20.02 -33.06
C LYS A 89 5.41 -19.88 -31.67
N GLU A 90 6.68 -19.48 -31.61
CA GLU A 90 7.41 -19.25 -30.36
C GLU A 90 6.78 -18.14 -29.50
N LEU A 91 6.37 -17.02 -30.11
CA LEU A 91 5.72 -15.90 -29.40
C LEU A 91 4.39 -16.33 -28.78
N VAL A 92 3.60 -17.10 -29.52
CA VAL A 92 2.31 -17.61 -29.05
C VAL A 92 2.50 -18.60 -27.90
N GLU A 93 3.46 -19.51 -28.01
CA GLU A 93 3.78 -20.47 -26.96
C GLU A 93 4.25 -19.77 -25.67
N GLU A 94 5.17 -18.81 -25.77
CA GLU A 94 5.64 -18.02 -24.63
C GLU A 94 4.50 -17.23 -23.95
N ALA A 95 3.65 -16.56 -24.75
CA ALA A 95 2.52 -15.81 -24.22
C ALA A 95 1.52 -16.71 -23.47
N ILE A 96 1.23 -17.90 -24.02
CA ILE A 96 0.36 -18.89 -23.37
C ILE A 96 0.99 -19.40 -22.06
N ILE A 97 2.30 -19.69 -22.04
CA ILE A 97 3.00 -20.13 -20.83
C ILE A 97 2.92 -19.06 -19.74
N LEU A 98 3.18 -17.79 -20.07
CA LEU A 98 3.08 -16.69 -19.11
C LEU A 98 1.65 -16.47 -18.61
N SER A 99 0.67 -16.54 -19.52
CA SER A 99 -0.76 -16.49 -19.16
C SER A 99 -1.10 -17.61 -18.17
N ASP A 100 -0.61 -18.83 -18.42
CA ASP A 100 -0.87 -19.97 -17.56
C ASP A 100 -0.20 -19.85 -16.19
N MET A 101 1.04 -19.39 -16.16
CA MET A 101 1.80 -19.19 -14.94
C MET A 101 1.20 -18.10 -14.03
N TYR A 102 0.86 -16.94 -14.58
CA TYR A 102 0.36 -15.79 -13.79
C TYR A 102 -1.16 -15.68 -13.72
N SER A 103 -1.87 -16.59 -14.36
CA SER A 103 -3.33 -16.52 -14.52
C SER A 103 -3.82 -15.18 -15.06
N VAL A 104 -3.13 -14.68 -16.09
CA VAL A 104 -3.39 -13.37 -16.69
C VAL A 104 -3.93 -13.50 -18.12
N ASN A 105 -4.67 -12.49 -18.57
CA ASN A 105 -5.19 -12.42 -19.93
C ASN A 105 -4.09 -12.61 -20.99
N GLU A 106 -4.40 -13.44 -22.00
CA GLU A 106 -3.46 -13.85 -23.02
C GLU A 106 -2.96 -12.68 -23.89
N TYR A 107 -3.77 -11.64 -24.15
CA TYR A 107 -3.32 -10.45 -24.89
C TYR A 107 -2.29 -9.66 -24.11
N LEU A 108 -2.51 -9.49 -22.80
CA LEU A 108 -1.55 -8.79 -21.94
C LEU A 108 -0.24 -9.56 -21.79
N SER A 109 -0.32 -10.91 -21.75
CA SER A 109 0.88 -11.75 -21.83
C SER A 109 1.62 -11.57 -23.14
N LEU A 110 0.90 -11.52 -24.26
CA LEU A 110 1.50 -11.34 -25.59
C LEU A 110 2.18 -9.97 -25.73
N GLU A 111 1.52 -8.89 -25.30
CA GLU A 111 2.12 -7.54 -25.30
C GLU A 111 3.34 -7.46 -24.37
N LEU A 112 3.28 -8.11 -23.19
CA LEU A 112 4.44 -8.20 -22.30
C LEU A 112 5.64 -8.91 -22.95
N VAL A 113 5.41 -9.99 -23.72
CA VAL A 113 6.47 -10.68 -24.48
C VAL A 113 7.05 -9.79 -25.58
N HIS A 114 6.21 -9.01 -26.28
CA HIS A 114 6.69 -8.04 -27.27
C HIS A 114 7.53 -6.94 -26.61
N THR A 115 7.11 -6.46 -25.44
CA THR A 115 7.88 -5.50 -24.65
C THR A 115 9.19 -6.12 -24.16
N ALA A 116 9.18 -7.38 -23.71
CA ALA A 116 10.39 -8.12 -23.36
C ALA A 116 11.38 -8.23 -24.53
N GLN A 117 10.89 -8.45 -25.76
CA GLN A 117 11.73 -8.45 -26.95
C GLN A 117 12.39 -7.09 -27.20
N ARG A 118 11.65 -5.99 -26.99
CA ARG A 118 12.18 -4.62 -27.09
C ARG A 118 13.20 -4.30 -25.98
N GLN A 119 13.01 -4.88 -24.80
CA GLN A 119 13.89 -4.69 -23.63
C GLN A 119 15.09 -5.66 -23.61
N ALA A 120 15.11 -6.70 -24.45
CA ALA A 120 16.17 -7.72 -24.47
C ALA A 120 17.61 -7.16 -24.50
N PRO A 121 17.94 -6.06 -25.23
CA PRO A 121 19.28 -5.48 -25.20
C PRO A 121 19.74 -5.00 -23.81
N ARG A 122 18.81 -4.66 -22.90
CA ARG A 122 19.11 -4.24 -21.52
C ARG A 122 19.31 -5.42 -20.57
N HIS A 123 19.00 -6.63 -21.01
CA HIS A 123 19.04 -7.86 -20.21
C HIS A 123 19.90 -8.93 -20.92
N PRO A 124 21.22 -8.70 -21.06
CA PRO A 124 22.08 -9.63 -21.78
C PRO A 124 22.10 -11.00 -21.10
N GLY A 125 22.10 -12.05 -21.93
CA GLY A 125 22.15 -13.44 -21.47
C GLY A 125 20.82 -14.03 -20.98
N LEU A 126 19.71 -13.28 -21.06
CA LEU A 126 18.37 -13.79 -20.76
C LEU A 126 17.57 -14.09 -22.04
N PRO A 127 16.88 -15.25 -22.13
CA PRO A 127 15.90 -15.49 -23.18
C PRO A 127 14.68 -14.57 -22.99
N ARG A 128 14.00 -14.25 -24.10
CA ARG A 128 12.83 -13.33 -24.13
C ARG A 128 11.79 -13.65 -23.06
N GLY A 129 11.41 -14.92 -22.90
CA GLY A 129 10.46 -15.34 -21.87
C GLY A 129 10.89 -14.98 -20.45
N LEU A 130 12.17 -15.16 -20.09
CA LEU A 130 12.67 -14.76 -18.77
C LEU A 130 12.80 -13.24 -18.60
N VAL A 131 13.06 -12.51 -19.69
CA VAL A 131 12.98 -11.03 -19.65
C VAL A 131 11.55 -10.61 -19.31
N ALA A 132 10.53 -11.25 -19.88
CA ALA A 132 9.12 -10.96 -19.56
C ALA A 132 8.80 -11.20 -18.08
N VAL A 133 9.34 -12.26 -17.48
CA VAL A 133 9.23 -12.53 -16.03
C VAL A 133 9.82 -11.38 -15.21
N VAL A 134 11.03 -10.92 -15.54
CA VAL A 134 11.67 -9.80 -14.83
C VAL A 134 10.84 -8.51 -14.97
N LEU A 135 10.36 -8.21 -16.17
CA LEU A 135 9.52 -7.02 -16.40
C LEU A 135 8.18 -7.09 -15.66
N TYR A 136 7.57 -8.27 -15.53
CA TYR A 136 6.33 -8.43 -14.76
C TYR A 136 6.51 -8.00 -13.29
N TYR A 137 7.59 -8.44 -12.64
CA TYR A 137 7.87 -8.04 -11.25
C TYR A 137 8.31 -6.58 -11.15
N ASP A 138 9.10 -6.06 -12.09
CA ASP A 138 9.45 -4.64 -12.11
C ASP A 138 8.21 -3.74 -12.31
N GLY A 139 7.22 -4.21 -13.07
CA GLY A 139 5.94 -3.53 -13.27
C GLY A 139 5.15 -3.42 -11.97
N LYS A 140 5.03 -4.53 -11.22
CA LYS A 140 4.42 -4.55 -9.89
C LYS A 140 5.14 -3.64 -8.89
N ARG A 141 6.48 -3.68 -8.88
CA ARG A 141 7.31 -2.78 -8.07
C ARG A 141 7.03 -1.32 -8.38
N SER A 142 6.97 -0.98 -9.67
CA SER A 142 6.72 0.38 -10.14
C SER A 142 5.32 0.85 -9.72
N LEU A 143 4.28 0.03 -9.89
CA LEU A 143 2.94 0.36 -9.41
C LEU A 143 2.90 0.64 -7.90
N ALA A 144 3.56 -0.20 -7.10
CA ALA A 144 3.65 -0.01 -5.65
C ALA A 144 4.44 1.26 -5.27
N GLN A 145 5.49 1.59 -6.04
CA GLN A 145 6.29 2.80 -5.83
C GLN A 145 5.46 4.06 -6.07
N ALA A 146 4.77 4.14 -7.22
CA ALA A 146 3.89 5.26 -7.53
C ALA A 146 2.82 5.45 -6.45
N LEU A 147 2.22 4.35 -5.98
CA LEU A 147 1.22 4.41 -4.91
C LEU A 147 1.79 5.00 -3.62
N LYS A 148 2.96 4.52 -3.19
CA LYS A 148 3.62 5.01 -1.97
C LYS A 148 3.91 6.51 -2.08
N GLU A 149 4.46 6.97 -3.21
CA GLU A 149 4.78 8.38 -3.42
C GLU A 149 3.54 9.27 -3.40
N ILE A 150 2.45 8.86 -4.05
CA ILE A 150 1.18 9.59 -4.03
C ILE A 150 0.61 9.68 -2.61
N VAL A 151 0.67 8.59 -1.83
CA VAL A 151 0.18 8.58 -0.44
C VAL A 151 1.05 9.45 0.47
N MET A 152 2.37 9.44 0.31
CA MET A 152 3.25 10.35 1.06
C MET A 152 3.02 11.82 0.72
N ALA A 153 2.65 12.11 -0.54
CA ALA A 153 2.42 13.46 -1.05
C ALA A 153 1.11 14.11 -0.62
N GLN A 154 0.22 13.35 0.00
CA GLN A 154 -1.02 13.89 0.55
C GLN A 154 -0.74 14.94 1.64
N ASP A 155 -1.60 15.96 1.72
CA ASP A 155 -1.57 16.92 2.82
C ASP A 155 -1.96 16.26 4.15
N GLY A 156 -1.09 16.43 5.16
CA GLY A 156 -1.18 15.68 6.41
C GLY A 156 -0.20 16.12 7.49
N VAL A 157 -0.04 15.24 8.48
CA VAL A 157 0.65 15.52 9.74
C VAL A 157 2.17 15.47 9.61
N SER A 158 2.71 14.42 8.98
CA SER A 158 4.13 14.06 9.11
C SER A 158 5.02 14.68 8.05
N TRP A 159 4.53 14.80 6.81
CA TRP A 159 5.34 15.28 5.69
C TRP A 159 4.62 16.33 4.87
N SER A 160 5.40 17.25 4.32
CA SER A 160 4.96 18.24 3.33
C SER A 160 5.90 18.17 2.15
N ILE A 161 5.37 17.98 0.94
CA ILE A 161 6.16 17.96 -0.29
C ILE A 161 6.12 19.36 -0.92
N ASN A 162 7.25 19.81 -1.46
CA ASN A 162 7.36 21.07 -2.18
C ASN A 162 6.83 20.93 -3.63
N ALA A 163 5.52 20.70 -3.77
CA ALA A 163 4.81 20.64 -5.04
C ALA A 163 3.76 21.77 -5.12
N ARG A 164 3.19 22.01 -6.31
CA ARG A 164 2.13 23.04 -6.45
C ARG A 164 0.90 22.65 -5.63
N ASP A 165 0.30 23.62 -4.94
CA ASP A 165 -0.89 23.40 -4.10
C ASP A 165 -2.05 22.70 -4.82
N GLU A 166 -2.28 23.02 -6.09
CA GLU A 166 -3.33 22.38 -6.90
C GLU A 166 -3.11 20.87 -7.03
N ILE A 167 -1.85 20.45 -7.21
CA ILE A 167 -1.45 19.04 -7.30
C ILE A 167 -1.66 18.36 -5.95
N ILE A 168 -1.20 18.99 -4.86
CA ILE A 168 -1.34 18.44 -3.50
C ILE A 168 -2.82 18.27 -3.14
N LYS A 169 -3.67 19.26 -3.46
CA LYS A 169 -5.13 19.19 -3.25
C LYS A 169 -5.77 18.06 -4.04
N TYR A 170 -5.38 17.90 -5.31
CA TYR A 170 -5.89 16.79 -6.14
C TYR A 170 -5.43 15.43 -5.59
N VAL A 171 -4.14 15.25 -5.32
CA VAL A 171 -3.56 14.03 -4.75
C VAL A 171 -4.27 13.67 -3.45
N THR A 172 -4.49 14.65 -2.58
CA THR A 172 -5.19 14.47 -1.30
C THR A 172 -6.59 13.91 -1.50
N ARG A 173 -7.40 14.52 -2.38
CA ARG A 173 -8.75 14.02 -2.71
C ARG A 173 -8.71 12.65 -3.38
N TYR A 174 -7.70 12.40 -4.22
CA TYR A 174 -7.52 11.14 -4.91
C TYR A 174 -7.19 9.99 -3.94
N VAL A 175 -6.27 10.21 -3.01
CA VAL A 175 -5.91 9.23 -1.97
C VAL A 175 -7.09 8.97 -1.04
N GLU A 176 -7.83 10.00 -0.62
CA GLU A 176 -9.06 9.80 0.18
C GLU A 176 -10.07 8.88 -0.53
N GLN A 177 -10.23 9.03 -1.84
CA GLN A 177 -11.09 8.14 -2.64
C GLN A 177 -10.54 6.72 -2.73
N LEU A 178 -9.22 6.54 -2.77
CA LEU A 178 -8.62 5.21 -2.76
C LEU A 178 -8.76 4.54 -1.38
N VAL A 179 -8.48 5.27 -0.31
CA VAL A 179 -8.61 4.76 1.07
C VAL A 179 -10.05 4.38 1.38
N SER A 180 -11.02 5.23 1.04
CA SER A 180 -12.45 4.90 1.16
C SER A 180 -12.88 3.74 0.25
N GLY A 181 -12.19 3.53 -0.87
CA GLY A 181 -12.34 2.35 -1.74
C GLY A 181 -11.69 1.07 -1.21
N GLY A 182 -11.08 1.09 -0.02
CA GLY A 182 -10.48 -0.10 0.60
C GLY A 182 -9.01 -0.33 0.27
N LEU A 183 -8.28 0.69 -0.21
CA LEU A 183 -6.86 0.59 -0.59
C LEU A 183 -5.99 -0.05 0.51
N LEU A 184 -6.14 0.39 1.76
CA LEU A 184 -5.29 -0.09 2.86
C LEU A 184 -5.54 -1.57 3.17
N GLY A 185 -6.80 -2.00 3.12
CA GLY A 185 -7.15 -3.42 3.22
C GLY A 185 -6.53 -4.23 2.08
N ALA A 186 -6.62 -3.73 0.85
CA ALA A 186 -6.00 -4.35 -0.32
C ALA A 186 -4.47 -4.45 -0.19
N CYS A 187 -3.79 -3.47 0.40
CA CYS A 187 -2.35 -3.55 0.68
C CYS A 187 -2.02 -4.66 1.69
N LEU A 188 -2.81 -4.81 2.76
CA LEU A 188 -2.61 -5.88 3.74
C LEU A 188 -2.89 -7.26 3.14
N ASP A 189 -3.96 -7.40 2.36
CA ASP A 189 -4.26 -8.65 1.63
C ASP A 189 -3.15 -8.98 0.61
N ALA A 190 -2.61 -7.97 -0.07
CA ALA A 190 -1.48 -8.14 -0.99
C ALA A 190 -0.21 -8.59 -0.26
N LEU A 191 0.09 -8.06 0.93
CA LEU A 191 1.25 -8.50 1.73
C LEU A 191 1.18 -9.96 2.18
N GLN A 192 -0.04 -10.47 2.40
CA GLN A 192 -0.30 -11.87 2.77
C GLN A 192 -0.22 -12.81 1.56
N THR A 193 -0.78 -12.40 0.42
CA THR A 193 -0.83 -13.23 -0.80
C THR A 193 0.47 -13.19 -1.61
N PHE A 194 1.10 -12.01 -1.74
CA PHE A 194 2.34 -11.80 -2.46
C PHE A 194 3.54 -11.97 -1.51
N SER A 195 3.87 -13.21 -1.19
CA SER A 195 5.03 -13.57 -0.35
C SER A 195 6.22 -14.01 -1.19
N LEU A 196 7.44 -13.75 -0.71
CA LEU A 196 8.66 -14.15 -1.43
C LEU A 196 8.69 -15.67 -1.67
N GLY A 197 8.34 -16.47 -0.66
CA GLY A 197 8.30 -17.93 -0.78
C GLY A 197 7.31 -18.40 -1.85
N ALA A 198 6.06 -17.91 -1.81
CA ALA A 198 5.04 -18.29 -2.78
C ALA A 198 5.43 -17.92 -4.23
N GLU A 199 6.04 -16.74 -4.43
CA GLU A 199 6.49 -16.31 -5.75
C GLU A 199 7.69 -17.14 -6.26
N LEU A 200 8.66 -17.48 -5.39
CA LEU A 200 9.78 -18.34 -5.77
C LEU A 200 9.33 -19.77 -6.09
N GLU A 201 8.38 -20.31 -5.33
CA GLU A 201 7.76 -21.62 -5.61
C GLU A 201 7.03 -21.63 -6.96
N LEU A 202 6.26 -20.57 -7.26
CA LEU A 202 5.59 -20.40 -8.54
C LEU A 202 6.59 -20.37 -9.70
N LEU A 203 7.69 -19.62 -9.56
CA LEU A 203 8.74 -19.57 -10.59
C LEU A 203 9.47 -20.91 -10.74
N GLN A 204 9.73 -21.61 -9.64
CA GLN A 204 10.37 -22.91 -9.67
C GLN A 204 9.49 -23.96 -10.35
N ALA A 205 8.19 -23.99 -10.03
CA ALA A 205 7.22 -24.92 -10.63
C ALA A 205 7.14 -24.76 -12.15
N ASN A 206 7.28 -23.53 -12.65
CA ASN A 206 7.20 -23.20 -14.08
C ASN A 206 8.57 -23.12 -14.77
N ARG A 207 9.66 -23.53 -14.11
CA ARG A 207 11.05 -23.44 -14.62
C ARG A 207 11.42 -22.03 -15.10
N ALA A 208 10.86 -21.02 -14.46
CA ALA A 208 10.98 -19.60 -14.79
C ALA A 208 12.02 -18.86 -13.91
N LEU A 209 12.85 -19.61 -13.16
CA LEU A 209 13.92 -19.02 -12.37
C LEU A 209 15.07 -18.56 -13.27
N PRO A 210 15.49 -17.29 -13.18
CA PRO A 210 16.60 -16.79 -13.98
C PRO A 210 17.96 -17.35 -13.51
N PRO A 211 19.00 -17.29 -14.36
CA PRO A 211 20.37 -17.62 -13.97
C PRO A 211 20.87 -16.72 -12.84
N ARG A 212 21.93 -17.17 -12.15
CA ARG A 212 22.47 -16.54 -10.93
C ARG A 212 22.68 -15.03 -11.03
N SER A 213 23.10 -14.50 -12.19
CA SER A 213 23.33 -13.07 -12.40
C SER A 213 22.07 -12.21 -12.24
N HIS A 214 20.90 -12.77 -12.55
CA HIS A 214 19.61 -12.08 -12.54
C HIS A 214 18.69 -12.54 -11.40
N TYR A 215 19.09 -13.60 -10.67
CA TYR A 215 18.34 -14.12 -9.51
C TYR A 215 18.28 -13.13 -8.35
N ALA A 216 19.42 -12.58 -7.91
CA ALA A 216 19.45 -11.65 -6.80
C ALA A 216 18.66 -10.34 -7.07
N PRO A 217 18.80 -9.69 -8.25
CA PRO A 217 17.96 -8.54 -8.60
C PRO A 217 16.45 -8.85 -8.64
N LEU A 218 16.07 -10.06 -9.08
CA LEU A 218 14.67 -10.48 -9.08
C LEU A 218 14.11 -10.61 -7.67
N VAL A 219 14.85 -11.28 -6.77
CA VAL A 219 14.48 -11.41 -5.36
C VAL A 219 14.34 -10.03 -4.70
N ASP A 220 15.33 -9.16 -4.91
CA ASP A 220 15.29 -7.78 -4.41
C ASP A 220 14.10 -6.99 -4.93
N THR A 221 13.71 -7.19 -6.20
CA THR A 221 12.51 -6.56 -6.78
C THR A 221 11.22 -7.02 -6.08
N ILE A 222 11.09 -8.32 -5.79
CA ILE A 222 9.93 -8.89 -5.09
C ILE A 222 9.89 -8.36 -3.65
N GLU A 223 11.00 -8.41 -2.92
CA GLU A 223 11.10 -7.90 -1.56
C GLU A 223 10.83 -6.40 -1.49
N THR A 224 11.43 -5.62 -2.39
CA THR A 224 11.19 -4.17 -2.51
C THR A 224 9.74 -3.86 -2.77
N THR A 225 9.06 -4.64 -3.63
CA THR A 225 7.61 -4.47 -3.86
C THR A 225 6.83 -4.64 -2.55
N ARG A 226 7.15 -5.67 -1.75
CA ARG A 226 6.52 -5.87 -0.43
C ARG A 226 6.84 -4.75 0.55
N LYS A 227 8.09 -4.29 0.61
CA LYS A 227 8.51 -3.14 1.43
C LYS A 227 7.75 -1.87 1.03
N LEU A 228 7.54 -1.64 -0.26
CA LEU A 228 6.76 -0.52 -0.77
C LEU A 228 5.29 -0.61 -0.34
N LEU A 229 4.67 -1.79 -0.42
CA LEU A 229 3.29 -2.01 0.05
C LEU A 229 3.13 -1.72 1.56
N ALA A 230 4.05 -2.20 2.39
CA ALA A 230 4.06 -1.86 3.81
C ALA A 230 4.29 -0.35 4.03
N GLY A 231 5.15 0.25 3.20
CA GLY A 231 5.40 1.68 3.14
C GLY A 231 4.16 2.51 2.80
N VAL A 232 3.23 2.00 1.99
CA VAL A 232 1.94 2.66 1.71
C VAL A 232 1.09 2.75 2.97
N VAL A 233 0.97 1.65 3.73
CA VAL A 233 0.21 1.61 4.98
C VAL A 233 0.81 2.53 6.03
N PHE A 234 2.15 2.49 6.16
CA PHE A 234 2.90 3.43 6.98
C PHE A 234 2.65 4.88 6.58
N ALA A 235 2.72 5.19 5.29
CA ALA A 235 2.52 6.54 4.78
C ALA A 235 1.11 7.08 5.02
N ALA A 236 0.09 6.25 4.79
CA ALA A 236 -1.29 6.62 5.06
C ALA A 236 -1.50 6.92 6.56
N SER A 237 -0.98 6.05 7.43
CA SER A 237 -1.06 6.23 8.88
C SER A 237 -0.35 7.50 9.35
N ALA A 238 0.88 7.73 8.88
CA ALA A 238 1.67 8.89 9.28
C ALA A 238 1.06 10.22 8.82
N GLN A 239 0.34 10.25 7.69
CA GLN A 239 -0.28 11.48 7.21
C GLN A 239 -1.66 11.75 7.79
N ARG A 240 -2.52 10.74 7.95
CA ARG A 240 -3.93 10.93 8.36
C ARG A 240 -4.48 9.90 9.35
N GLY A 241 -3.65 9.01 9.87
CA GLY A 241 -4.07 7.91 10.72
C GLY A 241 -4.77 6.78 9.96
N LEU A 242 -5.35 5.85 10.70
CA LEU A 242 -5.99 4.65 10.18
C LEU A 242 -7.44 4.54 10.66
N SER A 243 -8.34 4.09 9.79
CA SER A 243 -9.72 3.75 10.17
C SER A 243 -9.75 2.61 11.19
N ARG A 244 -10.78 2.57 12.04
CA ARG A 244 -10.99 1.54 13.08
C ARG A 244 -10.68 0.12 12.60
N ASP A 245 -11.30 -0.31 11.50
CA ASP A 245 -11.17 -1.69 11.01
C ASP A 245 -9.72 -2.05 10.64
N ILE A 246 -9.03 -1.13 9.96
CA ILE A 246 -7.63 -1.33 9.53
C ILE A 246 -6.68 -1.29 10.73
N LEU A 247 -6.91 -0.37 11.68
CA LEU A 247 -6.09 -0.27 12.88
C LEU A 247 -6.21 -1.52 13.76
N LEU A 248 -7.43 -2.00 14.00
CA LEU A 248 -7.66 -3.22 14.78
C LEU A 248 -7.11 -4.45 14.08
N ARG A 249 -7.29 -4.57 12.75
CA ARG A 249 -6.69 -5.65 11.96
C ARG A 249 -5.17 -5.67 12.10
N LEU A 250 -4.51 -4.52 11.95
CA LEU A 250 -3.07 -4.40 12.11
C LEU A 250 -2.62 -4.72 13.53
N LEU A 251 -3.35 -4.25 14.54
CA LEU A 251 -3.05 -4.51 15.93
C LEU A 251 -2.99 -6.01 16.19
N VAL A 252 -4.05 -6.73 15.82
CA VAL A 252 -4.15 -8.19 15.97
C VAL A 252 -3.03 -8.92 15.23
N GLU A 253 -2.76 -8.53 13.97
CA GLU A 253 -1.71 -9.16 13.15
C GLU A 253 -0.31 -8.97 13.75
N GLN A 254 0.00 -7.76 14.24
CA GLN A 254 1.30 -7.45 14.84
C GLN A 254 1.47 -8.06 16.24
N THR A 255 0.42 -8.08 17.07
CA THR A 255 0.51 -8.67 18.41
C THR A 255 0.59 -10.18 18.39
N ASN A 256 -0.03 -10.84 17.41
CA ASN A 256 -0.01 -12.29 17.26
C ASN A 256 1.27 -12.80 16.57
N ALA A 257 1.86 -12.02 15.65
CA ALA A 257 3.10 -12.40 14.95
C ALA A 257 4.36 -12.35 15.84
N ALA A 258 4.28 -11.71 17.01
CA ALA A 258 5.41 -11.39 17.87
C ALA A 258 6.09 -12.59 18.56
N GLY A 259 5.48 -13.78 18.52
CA GLY A 259 6.05 -14.98 19.12
C GLY A 259 7.11 -15.69 18.26
N GLN A 260 7.22 -15.38 16.96
CA GLN A 260 7.97 -16.23 16.02
C GLN A 260 8.84 -15.52 14.97
N ARG A 261 8.83 -14.18 14.87
CA ARG A 261 9.53 -13.46 13.78
C ARG A 261 10.72 -12.63 14.27
N GLU A 262 11.84 -12.78 13.57
CA GLU A 262 12.88 -11.75 13.47
C GLU A 262 12.23 -10.46 12.92
N PHE A 263 12.59 -9.29 13.47
CA PHE A 263 12.03 -8.01 13.02
C PHE A 263 12.51 -7.71 11.59
N ASP A 264 11.72 -8.12 10.60
CA ASP A 264 11.94 -7.75 9.21
C ASP A 264 11.48 -6.30 8.94
N GLU A 265 12.03 -5.68 7.89
CA GLU A 265 11.70 -4.30 7.52
C GLU A 265 10.19 -4.09 7.25
N ILE A 266 9.50 -5.14 6.81
CA ILE A 266 8.06 -5.13 6.55
C ILE A 266 7.29 -5.03 7.86
N SER A 267 7.56 -5.92 8.83
CA SER A 267 6.91 -5.87 10.14
C SER A 267 7.25 -4.59 10.88
N LEU A 268 8.49 -4.09 10.77
CA LEU A 268 8.88 -2.79 11.31
C LEU A 268 8.04 -1.65 10.72
N SER A 269 7.85 -1.62 9.40
CA SER A 269 7.04 -0.60 8.72
C SER A 269 5.57 -0.63 9.17
N LEU A 270 4.99 -1.82 9.32
CA LEU A 270 3.61 -1.99 9.82
C LEU A 270 3.49 -1.63 11.30
N HIS A 271 4.50 -1.94 12.11
CA HIS A 271 4.52 -1.56 13.52
C HIS A 271 4.63 -0.05 13.68
N MET A 272 5.48 0.60 12.89
CA MET A 272 5.54 2.06 12.82
C MET A 272 4.21 2.66 12.36
N ALA A 273 3.52 2.04 11.39
CA ALA A 273 2.19 2.49 10.97
C ALA A 273 1.21 2.48 12.16
N LEU A 274 1.26 1.47 13.00
CA LEU A 274 0.41 1.39 14.19
C LEU A 274 0.77 2.47 15.23
N LEU A 275 2.05 2.71 15.48
CA LEU A 275 2.48 3.77 16.41
C LEU A 275 2.07 5.16 15.93
N TYR A 276 2.18 5.45 14.63
CA TYR A 276 1.72 6.73 14.05
C TYR A 276 0.20 6.88 14.09
N ALA A 277 -0.57 5.79 14.00
CA ALA A 277 -2.02 5.86 14.13
C ALA A 277 -2.48 6.29 15.54
N LEU A 278 -1.61 6.08 16.54
CA LEU A 278 -1.82 6.47 17.94
C LEU A 278 -1.08 7.76 18.31
N ASP A 279 -0.34 8.37 17.38
CA ASP A 279 0.45 9.57 17.67
C ASP A 279 -0.42 10.84 17.64
N LEU A 280 -0.52 11.50 18.79
CA LEU A 280 -1.16 12.81 18.95
C LEU A 280 -0.17 13.93 19.28
N SER A 281 1.13 13.69 19.11
CA SER A 281 2.16 14.71 19.33
C SER A 281 2.01 15.93 18.41
N VAL A 282 1.26 15.81 17.30
CA VAL A 282 0.92 16.94 16.41
C VAL A 282 0.28 18.11 17.15
N LEU A 283 -0.50 17.83 18.21
CA LEU A 283 -1.12 18.84 19.08
C LEU A 283 -0.10 19.77 19.75
N HIS A 284 1.15 19.29 19.91
CA HIS A 284 2.22 20.03 20.58
C HIS A 284 3.31 20.50 19.61
N ARG A 285 3.43 19.85 18.44
CA ARG A 285 4.50 20.11 17.46
C ARG A 285 4.19 21.23 16.48
N ARG A 286 2.91 21.50 16.21
CA ARG A 286 2.49 22.44 15.16
C ARG A 286 1.46 23.44 15.67
N GLU A 287 1.49 24.65 15.13
CA GLU A 287 0.52 25.72 15.42
C GLU A 287 -0.88 25.37 14.91
N ASP A 288 -0.97 24.73 13.73
CA ASP A 288 -2.20 24.18 13.13
C ASP A 288 -2.54 22.77 13.65
N GLY A 289 -1.87 22.32 14.72
CA GLY A 289 -1.96 20.96 15.24
C GLY A 289 -3.35 20.54 15.69
N GLU A 290 -4.15 21.46 16.23
CA GLU A 290 -5.53 21.19 16.64
C GLU A 290 -6.45 20.89 15.45
N GLU A 291 -6.30 21.63 14.34
CA GLU A 291 -7.11 21.42 13.13
C GLU A 291 -6.78 20.10 12.45
N LEU A 292 -5.48 19.74 12.43
CA LEU A 292 -5.02 18.46 11.91
C LEU A 292 -5.45 17.30 12.81
N ALA A 293 -5.36 17.44 14.14
CA ALA A 293 -5.78 16.41 15.08
C ALA A 293 -7.28 16.09 14.97
N LYS A 294 -8.14 17.10 14.76
CA LYS A 294 -9.59 16.90 14.52
C LYS A 294 -9.89 16.04 13.27
N LYS A 295 -8.94 15.92 12.33
CA LYS A 295 -9.07 15.07 11.14
C LYS A 295 -8.65 13.62 11.40
N LEU A 296 -8.00 13.33 12.53
CA LEU A 296 -7.50 11.99 12.84
C LEU A 296 -8.64 11.05 13.30
N PRO A 297 -8.67 9.80 12.82
CA PRO A 297 -9.67 8.81 13.22
C PRO A 297 -9.78 8.60 14.73
N LEU A 298 -8.67 8.73 15.46
CA LEU A 298 -8.62 8.59 16.93
C LEU A 298 -9.50 9.62 17.66
N ILE A 299 -9.75 10.78 17.04
CA ILE A 299 -10.61 11.84 17.59
C ILE A 299 -12.00 11.82 16.94
N GLN A 300 -12.10 11.43 15.66
CA GLN A 300 -13.37 11.39 14.93
C GLN A 300 -14.29 10.23 15.36
N ASP A 301 -13.71 9.06 15.70
CA ASP A 301 -14.46 7.89 16.13
C ASP A 301 -14.47 7.78 17.67
N PRO A 302 -15.61 8.05 18.33
CA PRO A 302 -15.71 8.03 19.79
C PRO A 302 -15.57 6.63 20.40
N GLU A 303 -15.79 5.57 19.62
CA GLU A 303 -15.72 4.19 20.09
C GLU A 303 -14.35 3.54 19.87
N LEU A 304 -13.49 4.17 19.07
CA LEU A 304 -12.18 3.61 18.71
C LEU A 304 -11.28 3.42 19.94
N ILE A 305 -11.27 4.40 20.84
CA ILE A 305 -10.48 4.31 22.08
C ILE A 305 -10.95 3.14 22.95
N SER A 306 -12.26 2.98 23.15
CA SER A 306 -12.79 1.84 23.92
C SER A 306 -12.43 0.51 23.27
N ALA A 307 -12.57 0.40 21.95
CA ALA A 307 -12.21 -0.82 21.23
C ALA A 307 -10.71 -1.16 21.36
N LEU A 308 -9.83 -0.16 21.30
CA LEU A 308 -8.39 -0.34 21.51
C LEU A 308 -8.07 -0.77 22.94
N LEU A 309 -8.75 -0.22 23.94
CA LEU A 309 -8.57 -0.61 25.35
C LEU A 309 -9.01 -2.05 25.58
N ASP A 310 -10.15 -2.45 25.01
CA ASP A 310 -10.65 -3.83 25.12
C ASP A 310 -9.69 -4.82 24.47
N GLU A 311 -9.17 -4.51 23.27
CA GLU A 311 -8.24 -5.38 22.54
C GLU A 311 -6.86 -5.47 23.24
N LEU A 312 -6.39 -4.37 23.86
CA LEU A 312 -5.11 -4.31 24.56
C LEU A 312 -5.18 -4.75 26.02
N ALA A 313 -6.37 -4.96 26.60
CA ALA A 313 -6.57 -5.37 27.98
C ALA A 313 -5.84 -6.70 28.28
N PRO A 314 -5.24 -6.88 29.47
CA PRO A 314 -4.65 -8.16 29.82
C PRO A 314 -5.72 -9.27 29.87
N PRO A 315 -5.39 -10.52 29.47
CA PRO A 315 -6.35 -11.62 29.52
C PRO A 315 -6.84 -11.84 30.96
N THR A 316 -8.15 -11.72 31.17
CA THR A 316 -8.79 -11.61 32.50
C THR A 316 -9.00 -12.97 33.18
N ASN A 317 -8.43 -14.07 32.69
CA ASN A 317 -8.68 -15.42 33.22
C ASN A 317 -7.60 -15.88 34.23
N PRO A 318 -7.88 -15.86 35.55
CA PRO A 318 -6.95 -16.35 36.57
C PRO A 318 -6.79 -17.89 36.63
N ASN A 319 -7.55 -18.65 35.83
CA ASN A 319 -7.54 -20.13 35.83
C ASN A 319 -6.91 -20.76 34.57
N GLN A 320 -6.31 -19.98 33.66
CA GLN A 320 -5.49 -20.56 32.60
C GLN A 320 -4.10 -20.81 33.16
N SER A 321 -3.69 -22.08 33.17
CA SER A 321 -2.39 -22.53 33.67
C SER A 321 -1.26 -21.65 33.14
N ALA A 322 -0.35 -21.27 34.03
CA ALA A 322 0.79 -20.37 33.79
C ALA A 322 1.70 -20.77 32.59
N ALA A 323 1.53 -21.98 32.04
CA ALA A 323 2.19 -22.42 30.81
C ALA A 323 1.58 -21.81 29.53
N ASP A 324 0.25 -21.63 29.45
CA ASP A 324 -0.43 -21.01 28.30
C ASP A 324 -0.54 -19.48 28.43
N ALA A 325 -0.44 -18.97 29.67
CA ALA A 325 -0.39 -17.54 29.94
C ALA A 325 0.97 -16.93 29.55
N GLY A 326 2.08 -17.68 29.63
CA GLY A 326 3.43 -17.18 29.31
C GLY A 326 3.61 -16.74 27.86
N GLU A 327 2.89 -17.33 26.90
CA GLU A 327 2.99 -16.98 25.48
C GLU A 327 2.05 -15.83 25.06
N LYS A 328 0.92 -15.64 25.74
CA LYS A 328 -0.02 -14.54 25.48
C LYS A 328 0.22 -13.29 26.33
N THR A 329 1.06 -13.39 27.36
CA THR A 329 1.35 -12.28 28.27
C THR A 329 2.63 -11.58 27.84
N SER A 330 2.46 -10.44 27.17
CA SER A 330 3.50 -9.45 26.83
C SER A 330 4.46 -9.79 25.69
N SER A 331 3.95 -9.84 24.47
CA SER A 331 4.81 -9.43 23.36
C SER A 331 5.26 -7.99 23.59
N GLY A 332 6.56 -7.70 23.43
CA GLY A 332 7.09 -6.33 23.57
C GLY A 332 6.35 -5.32 22.70
N ILE A 333 5.86 -5.79 21.54
CA ILE A 333 4.96 -5.07 20.64
C ILE A 333 3.67 -4.63 21.36
N ARG A 334 2.96 -5.53 22.07
CA ARG A 334 1.74 -5.17 22.81
C ARG A 334 2.02 -4.11 23.88
N ALA A 335 3.13 -4.24 24.60
CA ALA A 335 3.53 -3.25 25.61
C ALA A 335 3.82 -1.87 25.00
N LEU A 336 4.49 -1.83 23.83
CA LEU A 336 4.71 -0.58 23.07
C LEU A 336 3.40 0.06 22.62
N CYS A 337 2.42 -0.74 22.17
CA CYS A 337 1.09 -0.26 21.79
C CYS A 337 0.32 0.31 23.00
N GLN A 338 0.42 -0.34 24.16
CA GLN A 338 -0.17 0.16 25.40
C GLN A 338 0.47 1.48 25.84
N LEU A 339 1.80 1.60 25.71
CA LEU A 339 2.52 2.83 26.01
C LEU A 339 2.10 3.97 25.06
N SER A 340 2.06 3.72 23.74
CA SER A 340 1.67 4.74 22.77
C SER A 340 0.22 5.19 22.97
N LEU A 341 -0.71 4.26 23.24
CA LEU A 341 -2.08 4.60 23.58
C LEU A 341 -2.15 5.42 24.89
N GLY A 342 -1.39 5.05 25.92
CA GLY A 342 -1.32 5.81 27.16
C GLY A 342 -0.82 7.24 26.96
N LEU A 343 0.17 7.44 26.09
CA LEU A 343 0.67 8.77 25.69
C LEU A 343 -0.40 9.56 24.92
N ALA A 344 -1.14 8.92 24.02
CA ALA A 344 -2.24 9.54 23.29
C ALA A 344 -3.34 10.03 24.24
N LEU A 345 -3.75 9.20 25.20
CA LEU A 345 -4.74 9.56 26.23
C LEU A 345 -4.25 10.71 27.12
N ALA A 346 -2.97 10.70 27.50
CA ALA A 346 -2.37 11.79 28.26
C ALA A 346 -2.36 13.11 27.46
N ALA A 347 -2.12 13.06 26.15
CA ALA A 347 -2.20 14.22 25.27
C ALA A 347 -3.64 14.75 25.16
N LEU A 348 -4.63 13.88 24.98
CA LEU A 348 -6.06 14.26 24.93
C LEU A 348 -6.54 14.92 26.23
N ASN A 349 -6.08 14.43 27.38
CA ASN A 349 -6.43 15.01 28.69
C ASN A 349 -5.83 16.41 28.91
N ARG A 350 -4.73 16.74 28.22
CA ARG A 350 -4.08 18.06 28.30
C ARG A 350 -4.58 19.03 27.24
N ALA A 351 -5.22 18.55 26.19
CA ALA A 351 -5.75 19.36 25.11
C ALA A 351 -6.93 20.22 25.60
N PRO A 352 -7.07 21.47 25.10
CA PRO A 352 -8.20 22.33 25.46
C PRO A 352 -9.54 21.69 25.06
N GLN A 353 -10.59 21.89 25.88
CA GLN A 353 -11.90 21.22 25.73
C GLN A 353 -12.58 21.43 24.35
N GLN A 354 -12.13 22.41 23.56
CA GLN A 354 -12.62 22.68 22.20
C GLN A 354 -12.00 21.76 21.12
N ALA A 355 -10.95 21.01 21.46
CA ALA A 355 -10.27 20.07 20.56
C ALA A 355 -10.75 18.62 20.73
N CYS A 356 -11.36 18.27 21.88
CA CYS A 356 -11.74 16.90 22.22
C CYS A 356 -13.26 16.73 22.22
N VAL A 357 -13.79 15.84 21.38
CA VAL A 357 -15.09 15.20 21.64
C VAL A 357 -14.87 14.29 22.83
N THR A 358 -15.47 14.61 23.98
CA THR A 358 -15.31 13.80 25.19
C THR A 358 -15.85 12.39 24.92
N PRO A 359 -15.04 11.32 25.04
CA PRO A 359 -15.58 9.98 25.04
C PRO A 359 -16.49 9.87 26.26
N ARG A 360 -17.76 9.51 26.05
CA ARG A 360 -18.69 9.17 27.12
C ARG A 360 -18.18 7.91 27.80
N MET A 361 -17.28 8.08 28.77
CA MET A 361 -17.03 7.06 29.78
C MET A 361 -18.35 6.87 30.52
N GLY A 362 -18.96 5.69 30.36
CA GLY A 362 -20.25 5.32 30.94
C GLY A 362 -20.29 5.70 32.42
N GLY A 363 -21.32 6.46 32.79
CA GLY A 363 -21.45 7.02 34.13
C GLY A 363 -21.63 5.94 35.21
N ALA A 364 -20.77 5.99 36.22
CA ALA A 364 -21.18 5.77 37.60
C ALA A 364 -21.13 7.13 38.29
N GLY A 365 -22.28 7.80 38.36
CA GLY A 365 -22.41 9.09 39.03
C GLY A 365 -22.22 8.94 40.53
N ALA A 366 -21.10 9.42 41.05
CA ALA A 366 -20.97 9.82 42.44
C ALA A 366 -20.61 11.32 42.46
N SER A 367 -21.66 12.14 42.53
CA SER A 367 -21.54 13.57 42.78
C SER A 367 -20.96 13.76 44.19
N LEU A 368 -19.68 14.11 44.28
CA LEU A 368 -19.10 14.69 45.49
C LEU A 368 -19.45 16.17 45.51
N ALA A 369 -20.50 16.51 46.25
CA ALA A 369 -20.84 17.87 46.60
C ALA A 369 -19.72 18.51 47.44
N PRO A 370 -19.40 19.81 47.25
CA PRO A 370 -18.39 20.49 48.05
C PRO A 370 -18.92 20.77 49.47
N ALA A 371 -18.10 20.46 50.47
CA ALA A 371 -18.41 20.73 51.88
C ALA A 371 -18.51 22.24 52.15
N PRO A 372 -19.44 22.69 53.01
CA PRO A 372 -19.62 24.10 53.30
C PRO A 372 -18.47 24.63 54.18
N SER A 373 -17.96 25.79 53.78
CA SER A 373 -17.01 26.60 54.54
C SER A 373 -17.60 26.98 55.91
N ARG A 374 -17.03 26.43 56.98
CA ARG A 374 -17.23 26.97 58.33
C ARG A 374 -16.35 28.20 58.49
N GLY A 375 -16.97 29.37 58.35
CA GLY A 375 -16.45 30.59 58.95
C GLY A 375 -16.69 30.60 60.47
N ARG A 376 -15.70 31.10 61.22
CA ARG A 376 -15.79 32.11 62.30
C ARG A 376 -14.41 32.17 63.00
N ILE A 377 -13.81 33.37 63.01
CA ILE A 377 -13.66 34.29 64.17
C ILE A 377 -12.74 33.70 65.22
#